data_AF-A0A915HSD8-F1
#
_entry.id   AF-A0A915HSD8-F1
#
_cell.length_a   1.000
_cell.length_b   1.000
_cell.length_c   1.000
_cell.angle_alpha   90.00
_cell.angle_beta   90.00
_cell.angle_gamma   90.00
#
_symmetry.space_group_name_H-M   'P 1'
#
loop_
_entity.id
_entity.type
_entity.pdbx_description
1 polymer ?
#
loop_
_entity_poly.entity_id
_entity_poly.type
_entity_poly.pdbx_seq_one_letter_code
_entity_poly.pdbx_strand_id
1 'polypeptide(L)'
;MSIANGSVQYGTMTSVQDDQINRALAAQVGLSVPEVEFLRNEFRKFGRNPLQASLEILAIENNFSEEKVKALFELHLTQLRRSDGLTSDRKSVYD
;
A
#
# COMPACT_ATOMS: atom_id res chain seq x y z
N MET A 1 -3.32 -27.31 -38.70
CA MET A 1 -3.86 -26.03 -38.18
C MET A 1 -3.44 -25.93 -36.73
N SER A 2 -2.39 -25.16 -36.45
CA SER A 2 -1.82 -25.03 -35.11
C SER A 2 -2.58 -23.96 -34.35
N ILE A 3 -3.34 -24.37 -33.34
CA ILE A 3 -4.04 -23.44 -32.45
C ILE A 3 -3.03 -23.03 -31.38
N ALA A 4 -2.63 -21.77 -31.40
CA ALA A 4 -1.72 -21.19 -30.42
C ALA A 4 -2.35 -21.30 -29.02
N ASN A 5 -1.76 -22.15 -28.19
CA ASN A 5 -2.05 -22.18 -26.77
C ASN A 5 -1.52 -20.88 -26.15
N GLY A 6 -2.44 -20.00 -25.78
CA GLY A 6 -2.15 -18.76 -25.07
C GLY A 6 -1.44 -19.09 -23.77
N SER A 7 -0.21 -18.59 -23.64
CA SER A 7 0.57 -18.62 -22.41
C SER A 7 -0.24 -17.96 -21.30
N VAL A 8 -0.68 -18.75 -20.33
CA VAL A 8 -1.28 -18.21 -19.12
C VAL A 8 -0.16 -17.58 -18.30
N GLN A 9 -0.06 -16.25 -18.35
CA GLN A 9 0.84 -15.47 -17.50
C GLN A 9 0.29 -15.44 -16.07
N TYR A 10 0.51 -16.52 -15.31
CA TYR A 10 0.41 -16.48 -13.86
C TYR A 10 1.70 -15.88 -13.30
N GLY A 11 1.75 -14.55 -13.23
CA GLY A 11 2.84 -13.85 -12.56
C GLY A 11 2.93 -12.40 -12.99
N THR A 12 2.16 -11.52 -12.34
CA THR A 12 2.33 -10.04 -12.26
C THR A 12 1.07 -9.28 -11.83
N MET A 13 -0.02 -9.93 -11.41
CA MET A 13 -1.24 -9.19 -11.00
C MET A 13 -1.05 -8.30 -9.76
N THR A 14 -0.07 -8.57 -8.89
CA THR A 14 0.22 -7.71 -7.73
C THR A 14 1.00 -6.45 -8.13
N SER A 15 1.96 -6.56 -9.06
CA SER A 15 2.85 -5.45 -9.43
C SER A 15 2.11 -4.32 -10.14
N VAL A 16 1.25 -4.64 -11.12
CA VAL A 16 0.51 -3.61 -11.88
C VAL A 16 -0.47 -2.86 -10.98
N GLN A 17 -1.05 -3.54 -10.00
CA GLN A 17 -1.99 -2.95 -9.05
C GLN A 17 -1.26 -2.09 -8.01
N ASP A 18 -0.11 -2.53 -7.51
CA ASP A 18 0.74 -1.74 -6.62
C ASP A 18 1.30 -0.49 -7.29
N ASP A 19 1.68 -0.55 -8.57
CA ASP A 19 2.11 0.61 -9.37
C ASP A 19 1.02 1.68 -9.49
N GLN A 20 -0.22 1.26 -9.75
CA GLN A 20 -1.36 2.17 -9.82
C GLN A 20 -1.65 2.81 -8.45
N ILE A 21 -1.56 2.03 -7.38
CA ILE A 21 -1.73 2.52 -6.01
C ILE A 21 -0.61 3.53 -5.67
N ASN A 22 0.64 3.22 -6.01
CA ASN A 22 1.78 4.12 -5.77
C ASN A 22 1.58 5.45 -6.50
N ARG A 23 1.15 5.43 -7.76
CA ARG A 23 0.86 6.65 -8.53
C ARG A 23 -0.29 7.46 -7.95
N ALA A 24 -1.35 6.81 -7.52
CA ALA A 24 -2.50 7.49 -6.90
C ALA A 24 -2.12 8.16 -5.56
N LEU A 25 -1.37 7.44 -4.72
CA LEU A 25 -0.88 7.97 -3.44
C LEU A 25 0.15 9.09 -3.62
N ALA A 26 1.04 8.95 -4.60
CA ALA A 26 2.00 9.99 -4.98
C ALA A 26 1.28 11.30 -5.36
N ALA A 27 0.24 11.20 -6.20
CA ALA A 27 -0.59 12.34 -6.58
C ALA A 27 -1.37 12.95 -5.40
N GLN A 28 -1.79 12.13 -4.43
CA GLN A 28 -2.60 12.57 -3.29
C GLN A 28 -1.77 13.29 -2.21
N VAL A 29 -0.55 12.84 -1.96
CA VAL A 29 0.33 13.34 -0.89
C VAL A 29 1.38 14.33 -1.43
N GLY A 30 1.51 14.42 -2.76
CA GLY A 30 2.52 15.26 -3.41
C GLY A 30 3.95 14.74 -3.18
N LEU A 31 4.10 13.41 -3.18
CA LEU A 31 5.38 12.69 -3.20
C LEU A 31 5.58 12.09 -4.59
N SER A 32 6.81 11.73 -4.94
CA SER A 32 7.10 10.96 -6.14
C SER A 32 6.78 9.48 -5.96
N VAL A 33 6.55 8.77 -7.06
CA VAL A 33 6.26 7.33 -7.06
C VAL A 33 7.36 6.51 -6.34
N PRO A 34 8.66 6.76 -6.56
CA PRO A 34 9.72 6.05 -5.84
C PRO A 34 9.71 6.28 -4.33
N GLU A 35 9.41 7.51 -3.88
CA GLU A 35 9.33 7.86 -2.46
C GLU A 35 8.15 7.13 -1.79
N VAL A 36 7.00 7.09 -2.47
CA VAL A 36 5.83 6.35 -1.99
C VAL A 36 6.10 4.85 -1.92
N GLU A 37 6.75 4.28 -2.93
CA GLU A 37 7.09 2.86 -2.95
C GLU A 37 8.02 2.50 -1.78
N PHE A 38 9.06 3.32 -1.55
CA PHE A 38 9.96 3.17 -0.42
C PHE A 38 9.20 3.22 0.90
N LEU A 39 8.41 4.28 1.13
CA LEU A 39 7.67 4.46 2.38
C LEU A 39 6.65 3.33 2.63
N ARG A 40 5.95 2.85 1.59
CA ARG A 40 5.04 1.70 1.73
C ARG A 40 5.79 0.42 2.11
N ASN A 41 6.98 0.20 1.55
CA ASN A 41 7.81 -0.94 1.94
C ASN A 41 8.32 -0.83 3.37
N GLU A 42 8.69 0.37 3.81
CA GLU A 42 9.05 0.65 5.20
C GLU A 42 7.85 0.39 6.13
N PHE A 43 6.67 0.93 5.82
CA PHE A 43 5.45 0.71 6.60
C PHE A 43 5.07 -0.77 6.72
N ARG A 44 5.28 -1.56 5.66
CA ARG A 44 5.10 -3.02 5.71
C ARG A 44 6.02 -3.69 6.74
N LYS A 45 7.21 -3.15 7.03
CA LYS A 45 8.13 -3.66 8.07
C LYS A 45 7.65 -3.32 9.49
N PHE A 46 7.04 -2.15 9.70
CA PHE A 46 6.51 -1.75 11.02
C PHE A 46 5.15 -2.41 11.34
N GLY A 47 4.44 -2.89 10.33
CA GLY A 47 3.14 -3.54 10.49
C GLY A 47 2.02 -2.54 10.79
N ARG A 48 1.00 -2.97 11.55
CA ARG A 48 -0.25 -2.21 11.74
C ARG A 48 -0.14 -1.01 12.69
N ASN A 49 0.97 -0.87 13.42
CA ASN A 49 1.10 0.15 14.47
C ASN A 49 2.57 0.62 14.67
N PRO A 50 3.19 1.28 13.67
CA PRO A 50 4.43 2.02 13.90
C PRO A 50 4.20 3.09 14.97
N LEU A 51 5.19 3.26 15.83
CA LEU A 51 5.26 4.38 16.75
C LEU A 51 5.40 5.67 15.94
N GLN A 52 4.75 6.75 16.38
CA GLN A 52 4.89 8.06 15.76
C GLN A 52 6.36 8.49 15.65
N ALA A 53 7.15 8.23 16.69
CA ALA A 53 8.59 8.48 16.69
C ALA A 53 9.33 7.75 15.55
N SER A 54 8.89 6.55 15.17
CA SER A 54 9.49 5.81 14.05
C SER A 54 9.19 6.48 12.70
N LEU A 55 7.99 7.04 12.53
CA LEU A 55 7.64 7.79 11.32
C LEU A 55 8.43 9.10 11.21
N GLU A 56 8.63 9.78 12.35
CA GLU A 56 9.43 11.00 12.44
C GLU A 56 10.91 10.72 12.13
N ILE A 57 11.48 9.65 12.68
CA ILE A 57 12.84 9.19 12.35
C ILE A 57 12.96 8.91 10.85
N LEU A 58 12.01 8.17 10.27
CA LEU A 58 11.98 7.87 8.84
C LEU A 58 11.95 9.13 7.97
N ALA A 59 11.16 10.13 8.37
CA ALA A 59 11.09 11.40 7.66
C ALA A 59 12.42 12.14 7.72
N ILE A 60 13.05 12.21 8.89
CA ILE A 60 14.34 12.89 9.09
C ILE A 60 15.46 12.18 8.33
N GLU A 61 15.59 10.86 8.47
CA GLU A 61 16.66 10.06 7.86
C GLU A 61 16.63 10.12 6.32
N ASN A 62 15.44 10.22 5.74
CA ASN A 62 15.24 10.23 4.29
C ASN A 62 14.95 11.64 3.74
N ASN A 63 15.08 12.67 4.58
CA ASN A 63 14.83 14.07 4.22
C ASN A 63 13.44 14.33 3.62
N PHE A 64 12.44 13.57 4.08
CA PHE A 64 11.04 13.75 3.74
C PHE A 64 10.34 14.74 4.67
N SER A 65 9.25 15.32 4.18
CA SER A 65 8.35 16.09 5.03
C SER A 65 7.58 15.15 5.94
N GLU A 66 7.69 15.37 7.26
CA GLU A 66 6.97 14.61 8.29
C GLU A 66 5.45 14.61 8.05
N GLU A 67 4.88 15.75 7.64
CA GLU A 67 3.47 15.89 7.30
C GLU A 67 3.05 14.95 6.18
N LYS A 68 3.87 14.85 5.13
CA LYS A 68 3.63 13.96 3.98
C LYS A 68 3.77 12.48 4.38
N VAL A 69 4.78 12.13 5.17
CA VAL A 69 4.98 10.76 5.65
C VAL A 69 3.81 10.30 6.53
N LYS A 70 3.34 11.18 7.44
CA LYS A 70 2.15 10.92 8.28
C LYS A 70 0.90 10.73 7.43
N ALA A 71 0.63 11.63 6.49
CA ALA A 71 -0.52 11.53 5.59
C ALA A 71 -0.52 10.22 4.76
N LEU A 72 0.65 9.83 4.22
CA LEU A 72 0.78 8.57 3.48
C LEU A 72 0.52 7.36 4.38
N PHE A 73 1.02 7.40 5.62
CA PHE A 73 0.83 6.33 6.58
C PHE A 73 -0.64 6.14 6.97
N GLU A 74 -1.39 7.21 7.20
CA GLU A 74 -2.83 7.16 7.48
C GLU A 74 -3.64 6.55 6.34
N LEU A 75 -3.28 6.89 5.09
CA LEU A 75 -3.87 6.29 3.89
C LEU A 75 -3.54 4.80 3.81
N HIS A 76 -2.29 4.41 4.09
CA HIS A 76 -1.85 3.02 4.12
C HIS A 76 -2.61 2.20 5.17
N LEU A 77 -2.79 2.74 6.39
CA LEU A 77 -3.59 2.10 7.43
C LEU A 77 -5.05 1.97 7.03
N THR A 78 -5.63 2.98 6.38
CA THR A 78 -7.01 2.93 5.90
C THR A 78 -7.19 1.81 4.86
N GLN A 79 -6.22 1.62 3.97
CA GLN A 79 -6.22 0.51 3.01
C GLN A 79 -6.07 -0.84 3.72
N LEU A 80 -5.14 -0.97 4.68
CA LEU A 80 -4.96 -2.19 5.48
C LEU A 80 -6.22 -2.55 6.27
N ARG A 81 -6.88 -1.57 6.90
CA ARG A 81 -8.15 -1.78 7.61
C ARG A 81 -9.28 -2.20 6.68
N ARG A 82 -9.31 -1.69 5.44
CA ARG A 82 -10.27 -2.14 4.42
C ARG A 82 -9.98 -3.56 3.94
N SER A 83 -8.72 -3.96 3.80
CA SER A 83 -8.37 -5.35 3.47
C SER A 83 -8.64 -6.31 4.63
N ASP A 84 -8.42 -5.90 5.89
CA ASP A 84 -8.77 -6.69 7.08
C ASP A 84 -10.29 -6.77 7.28
N GLY A 85 -11.00 -5.67 7.02
CA GLY A 85 -12.45 -5.56 7.15
C GLY A 85 -13.24 -6.45 6.19
N LEU A 86 -12.61 -7.04 5.17
CA LEU A 86 -13.25 -8.10 4.37
C LEU A 86 -13.42 -9.43 5.15
N THR A 87 -12.85 -9.56 6.35
CA THR A 87 -13.08 -10.71 7.23
C THR A 87 -14.12 -10.46 8.33
N SER A 88 -14.71 -9.26 8.40
CA SER A 88 -15.69 -8.94 9.43
C SER A 88 -17.03 -8.52 8.80
N ASP A 89 -18.04 -9.34 9.10
CA ASP A 89 -19.46 -9.17 8.76
C ASP A 89 -19.94 -9.70 7.39
N ARG A 90 -19.73 -11.00 7.16
CA ARG A 90 -20.86 -11.83 6.72
C ARG A 90 -21.40 -12.56 7.95
N LYS A 91 -22.20 -11.85 8.75
CA LYS A 91 -23.12 -12.50 9.67
C LYS A 91 -24.12 -13.28 8.81
N SER A 92 -23.79 -14.54 8.53
CA SER A 92 -24.70 -15.52 7.97
C SER A 92 -25.77 -15.79 9.03
N VAL A 93 -26.76 -14.90 9.08
CA VAL A 93 -28.03 -15.20 9.72
C VAL A 93 -28.69 -16.23 8.80
N TYR A 94 -28.41 -17.51 9.06
CA TYR A 94 -29.27 -18.56 8.54
C TYR A 94 -30.64 -18.40 9.21
N ASP A 95 -31.63 -18.31 8.33
CA ASP A 95 -33.08 -18.32 8.54
C ASP A 95 -33.53 -19.53 9.37
#